data_AF-A0A957CDA8-F1
#
_entry.id   AF-A0A957CDA8-F1
#
_cell.length_a   1.000
_cell.length_b   1.000
_cell.length_c   1.000
_cell.angle_alpha   90.00
_cell.angle_beta   90.00
_cell.angle_gamma   90.00
#
_symmetry.space_group_name_H-M   'P 1'
#
loop_
_entity.id
_entity.type
_entity.pdbx_description
1 polymer ?
#
loop_
_entity_poly.entity_id
_entity_poly.type
_entity_poly.pdbx_seq_one_letter_code
_entity_poly.pdbx_strand_id
1 'polypeptide(L)'
;ISLLPTPGVNMALALLLASWFRLHKATVLLSLAIWNVFVTAPFFALSYRLGNWLFPAPATASVAEQWQAQVISFVQGFLVGNLIIAGLVTAVSYTIALGILWLLRDKQNKKITSAL
;
A
#
# COMPACT_ATOMS: atom_id res chain seq x y z
N ILE A 1 6.46 1.17 2.29
CA ILE A 1 6.04 -0.23 2.09
C ILE A 1 6.19 -0.95 3.43
N SER A 2 5.14 -1.58 3.97
CA SER A 2 5.23 -2.30 5.24
C SER A 2 5.86 -3.66 4.95
N LEU A 3 7.18 -3.76 5.08
CA LEU A 3 7.93 -4.95 4.65
C LEU A 3 7.66 -6.17 5.55
N LEU A 4 7.15 -5.96 6.76
CA LEU A 4 6.74 -7.00 7.69
C LEU A 4 5.56 -6.48 8.53
N PRO A 5 4.53 -7.30 8.82
CA PRO A 5 3.58 -7.03 9.89
C PRO A 5 4.27 -7.25 11.25
N THR A 6 5.45 -6.66 11.45
CA THR A 6 6.15 -6.58 12.72
C THR A 6 5.95 -5.16 13.24
N PRO A 7 5.01 -4.96 14.18
CA PRO A 7 4.76 -3.65 14.79
C PRO A 7 6.05 -2.98 15.29
N GLY A 8 7.04 -3.78 15.70
CA GLY A 8 8.32 -3.29 16.24
C GLY A 8 9.30 -2.75 15.20
N VAL A 9 9.47 -3.39 14.03
CA VAL A 9 10.56 -3.02 13.09
C VAL A 9 10.25 -1.71 12.38
N ASN A 10 9.01 -1.55 11.90
CA ASN A 10 8.58 -0.30 11.27
C ASN A 10 8.59 0.88 12.25
N MET A 11 8.21 0.64 13.51
CA MET A 11 8.21 1.67 14.54
C MET A 11 9.64 2.09 14.91
N ALA A 12 10.56 1.13 15.06
CA ALA A 12 11.97 1.40 15.31
C ALA A 12 12.63 2.20 14.17
N LEU A 13 12.41 1.81 12.91
CA LEU A 13 12.90 2.53 11.74
C LEU A 13 12.33 3.94 11.64
N ALA A 14 11.03 4.10 11.91
CA ALA A 14 10.38 5.39 11.89
C ALA A 14 10.91 6.34 12.98
N LEU A 15 11.19 5.82 14.17
CA LEU A 15 11.80 6.60 15.26
C LEU A 15 13.26 6.96 14.96
N LEU A 16 14.02 6.05 14.33
CA LEU A 16 15.37 6.32 13.83
C LEU A 16 15.36 7.46 12.81
N LEU A 17 14.50 7.38 11.81
CA LEU A 17 14.33 8.43 10.79
C LEU A 17 13.84 9.74 11.42
N ALA A 18 12.90 9.68 12.35
CA ALA A 18 12.44 10.86 13.07
C ALA A 18 13.58 11.54 13.83
N SER A 19 14.45 10.76 14.47
CA SER A 19 15.64 11.30 15.15
C SER A 19 16.65 11.88 14.17
N TRP A 20 16.87 11.21 13.02
CA TRP A 20 17.80 11.65 11.98
C TRP A 20 17.40 12.99 11.36
N PHE A 21 16.11 13.14 11.04
CA PHE A 21 15.55 14.35 10.44
C PHE A 21 15.04 15.37 11.46
N ARG A 22 15.29 15.15 12.76
CA ARG A 22 14.79 16.00 13.86
C ARG A 22 13.27 16.24 13.82
N LEU A 23 12.52 15.25 13.35
CA LEU A 23 11.07 15.29 13.29
C LEU A 23 10.47 14.96 14.65
N HIS A 24 9.27 15.50 14.91
CA HIS A 24 8.56 15.25 16.15
C HIS A 24 8.09 13.79 16.21
N LYS A 25 8.69 13.01 17.14
CA LYS A 25 8.47 11.55 17.25
C LYS A 25 6.99 11.20 17.40
N ALA A 26 6.24 11.96 18.20
CA ALA A 26 4.81 11.72 18.39
C ALA A 26 4.00 11.87 17.09
N THR A 27 4.38 12.82 16.23
CA THR A 27 3.71 13.07 14.95
C THR A 27 3.99 11.93 13.97
N VAL A 28 5.23 11.43 13.95
CA VAL A 28 5.60 10.26 13.14
C VAL A 28 4.85 9.01 13.60
N LEU A 29 4.74 8.78 14.91
CA LEU A 29 4.00 7.64 15.46
C LEU A 29 2.50 7.73 15.17
N LEU A 30 1.89 8.91 15.32
CA LEU A 30 0.48 9.13 14.97
C LEU A 30 0.23 8.91 13.47
N SER A 31 1.12 9.42 12.62
CA SER A 31 1.05 9.19 11.17
C SER A 31 1.11 7.70 10.83
N LEU A 32 2.01 6.95 11.48
CA LEU A 32 2.08 5.49 11.33
C LEU A 32 0.82 4.78 11.82
N ALA A 33 0.24 5.18 12.95
CA ALA A 33 -0.98 4.59 13.46
C ALA A 33 -2.15 4.80 12.49
N ILE A 34 -2.34 6.05 12.04
CA ILE A 34 -3.38 6.42 11.08
C ILE A 34 -3.17 5.67 9.76
N TRP A 35 -1.94 5.66 9.23
CA TRP A 35 -1.63 4.97 7.99
C TRP A 35 -1.90 3.47 8.07
N ASN A 36 -1.52 2.81 9.17
CA ASN A 36 -1.74 1.37 9.32
C ASN A 36 -3.22 1.01 9.46
N VAL A 37 -4.00 1.81 10.19
CA VAL A 37 -5.43 1.56 10.41
C VAL A 37 -6.25 1.86 9.17
N PHE A 38 -6.01 3.00 8.51
CA PHE A 38 -6.87 3.46 7.42
C PHE A 38 -6.38 3.06 6.02
N VAL A 39 -5.09 2.78 5.85
CA VAL A 39 -4.52 2.40 4.55
C VAL A 39 -4.07 0.95 4.58
N THR A 40 -3.14 0.58 5.46
CA THR A 40 -2.56 -0.77 5.41
C THR A 40 -3.62 -1.86 5.64
N ALA A 41 -4.41 -1.78 6.72
CA ALA A 41 -5.37 -2.84 7.07
C ALA A 41 -6.47 -3.05 6.02
N PRO A 42 -7.16 -2.00 5.50
CA PRO A 42 -8.19 -2.19 4.48
C PRO A 42 -7.63 -2.73 3.17
N PHE A 43 -6.47 -2.23 2.73
CA PHE A 43 -5.82 -2.70 1.51
C PHE A 43 -5.37 -4.16 1.63
N PHE A 44 -4.82 -4.57 2.77
CA PHE A 44 -4.51 -5.97 3.04
C PHE A 44 -5.76 -6.86 3.00
N ALA A 45 -6.85 -6.43 3.62
CA ALA A 45 -8.11 -7.17 3.62
C ALA A 45 -8.68 -7.32 2.19
N LEU A 46 -8.59 -6.27 1.36
CA LEU A 46 -9.00 -6.31 -0.04
C LEU A 46 -8.11 -7.24 -0.86
N SER A 47 -6.79 -7.17 -0.70
CA SER A 47 -5.84 -8.08 -1.37
C SER A 47 -6.13 -9.53 -1.03
N TYR A 48 -6.43 -9.80 0.24
CA TYR A 48 -6.78 -11.16 0.67
C TYR A 48 -8.11 -11.64 0.11
N ARG A 49 -9.16 -10.80 0.11
CA ARG A 49 -10.45 -11.14 -0.49
C ARG A 49 -10.36 -11.42 -1.98
N LEU A 50 -9.64 -10.57 -2.72
CA LEU A 50 -9.40 -10.78 -4.15
C LEU A 50 -8.56 -12.03 -4.42
N GLY A 51 -7.52 -12.26 -3.62
CA GLY A 51 -6.68 -13.44 -3.71
C GLY A 51 -7.45 -14.74 -3.51
N ASN A 52 -8.27 -14.81 -2.46
CA ASN A 52 -9.10 -15.97 -2.17
C ASN A 52 -10.21 -16.21 -3.21
N TRP A 53 -10.70 -15.13 -3.84
CA TRP A 53 -11.64 -15.24 -4.96
C TRP A 53 -10.98 -15.79 -6.23
N LEU A 54 -9.72 -15.43 -6.50
CA LEU A 54 -8.97 -15.88 -7.67
C LEU A 54 -8.41 -17.30 -7.51
N PHE A 55 -7.95 -17.66 -6.31
CA PHE A 55 -7.34 -18.96 -6.01
C PHE A 55 -8.01 -19.60 -4.78
N PRO A 56 -9.24 -20.11 -4.92
CA PRO A 56 -9.89 -20.82 -3.82
C PRO A 56 -9.11 -22.08 -3.45
N ALA A 57 -8.94 -22.32 -2.15
CA ALA A 57 -8.19 -23.48 -1.67
C ALA A 57 -8.88 -24.80 -2.11
N PRO A 58 -8.15 -25.79 -2.64
CA PRO A 58 -8.72 -27.06 -3.06
C PRO A 58 -9.23 -27.86 -1.85
N ALA A 59 -10.49 -28.31 -1.91
CA ALA A 59 -11.17 -28.98 -0.79
C ALA A 59 -10.72 -30.43 -0.54
N THR A 60 -9.85 -30.98 -1.39
CA THR A 60 -9.58 -32.42 -1.45
C THR A 60 -8.08 -32.72 -1.41
N ALA A 61 -7.50 -32.87 -0.21
CA ALA A 61 -6.24 -33.58 0.00
C ALA A 61 -6.10 -33.97 1.48
N SER A 62 -5.23 -34.93 1.78
CA SER A 62 -4.93 -35.37 3.14
C SER A 62 -4.50 -34.19 4.05
N VAL A 63 -4.66 -34.29 5.38
CA VAL A 63 -4.41 -33.19 6.34
C VAL A 63 -3.01 -32.54 6.17
N ALA A 64 -2.00 -33.31 5.77
CA ALA A 64 -0.64 -32.82 5.49
C ALA A 64 -0.54 -32.05 4.16
N GLU A 65 -1.18 -32.54 3.10
CA GLU A 65 -1.24 -31.89 1.79
C GLU A 65 -2.15 -30.66 1.81
N GLN A 66 -3.20 -30.66 2.65
CA GLN A 66 -4.09 -29.52 2.87
C GLN A 66 -3.34 -28.32 3.43
N TRP A 67 -2.45 -28.50 4.41
CA TRP A 67 -1.70 -27.38 4.96
C TRP A 67 -0.79 -26.73 3.90
N GLN A 68 -0.09 -27.55 3.10
CA GLN A 68 0.78 -27.05 2.04
C GLN A 68 -0.01 -26.36 0.92
N ALA A 69 -1.12 -26.97 0.47
CA ALA A 69 -2.00 -26.38 -0.54
C ALA A 69 -2.65 -25.07 -0.05
N GLN A 70 -3.00 -24.99 1.23
CA GLN A 70 -3.59 -23.80 1.83
C GLN A 70 -2.57 -22.67 1.94
N VAL A 71 -1.33 -22.95 2.36
CA VAL A 71 -0.26 -21.94 2.39
C VAL A 71 0.09 -21.46 0.98
N ILE A 72 0.20 -22.37 0.00
CA ILE A 72 0.52 -21.99 -1.38
C ILE A 72 -0.61 -21.14 -1.97
N SER A 73 -1.88 -21.54 -1.84
CA SER A 73 -3.01 -20.74 -2.33
C SER A 73 -3.12 -19.39 -1.61
N PHE A 74 -2.84 -19.35 -0.30
CA PHE A 74 -2.78 -18.10 0.47
C PHE A 74 -1.70 -17.16 -0.06
N VAL A 75 -0.47 -17.65 -0.23
CA VAL A 75 0.66 -16.83 -0.69
C VAL A 75 0.44 -16.37 -2.13
N GLN A 76 -0.02 -17.26 -3.02
CA GLN A 76 -0.33 -16.92 -4.41
C GLN A 76 -1.47 -15.90 -4.49
N GLY A 77 -2.58 -16.16 -3.79
CA GLY A 77 -3.71 -15.24 -3.73
C GLY A 77 -3.33 -13.89 -3.16
N PHE A 78 -2.57 -13.86 -2.07
CA PHE A 78 -2.11 -12.62 -1.46
C PHE A 78 -1.16 -11.84 -2.37
N LEU A 79 -0.19 -12.50 -3.01
CA LEU A 79 0.76 -11.85 -3.92
C LEU A 79 0.05 -11.29 -5.17
N VAL A 80 -0.80 -12.08 -5.80
CA VAL A 80 -1.54 -11.66 -7.00
C VAL A 80 -2.55 -10.58 -6.66
N GLY A 81 -3.32 -10.74 -5.58
CA GLY A 81 -4.25 -9.73 -5.10
C GLY A 81 -3.54 -8.41 -4.79
N ASN A 82 -2.40 -8.46 -4.10
CA ASN A 82 -1.60 -7.28 -3.81
C ASN A 82 -1.01 -6.64 -5.07
N LEU A 83 -0.58 -7.42 -6.06
CA LEU A 83 -0.08 -6.91 -7.34
C LEU A 83 -1.16 -6.14 -8.09
N ILE A 84 -2.38 -6.67 -8.17
CA ILE A 84 -3.52 -6.03 -8.82
C ILE A 84 -3.87 -4.72 -8.12
N ILE A 85 -4.03 -4.76 -6.79
CA ILE A 85 -4.37 -3.57 -6.02
C ILE A 85 -3.26 -2.52 -6.10
N ALA A 86 -2.00 -2.91 -5.95
CA ALA A 86 -0.88 -2.00 -6.08
C ALA A 86 -0.85 -1.36 -7.47
N GLY A 87 -1.04 -2.16 -8.53
CA GLY A 87 -1.12 -1.66 -9.91
C GLY A 87 -2.23 -0.63 -10.11
N LEU A 88 -3.42 -0.90 -9.58
CA LEU A 88 -4.55 0.05 -9.64
C LEU A 88 -4.24 1.34 -8.87
N VAL A 89 -3.73 1.24 -7.65
CA VAL A 89 -3.36 2.42 -6.84
C VAL A 89 -2.28 3.24 -7.53
N THR A 90 -1.29 2.59 -8.13
CA THR A 90 -0.23 3.27 -8.89
C THR A 90 -0.79 3.97 -10.11
N ALA A 91 -1.67 3.33 -10.88
CA ALA A 91 -2.31 3.93 -12.05
C ALA A 91 -3.14 5.17 -11.67
N VAL A 92 -3.97 5.07 -10.62
CA VAL A 92 -4.78 6.20 -10.12
C VAL A 92 -3.89 7.31 -9.57
N SER A 93 -2.85 6.97 -8.83
CA SER A 93 -1.92 7.96 -8.29
C SER A 93 -1.17 8.69 -9.40
N TYR A 94 -0.80 7.98 -10.47
CA TYR A 94 -0.14 8.55 -11.64
C TYR A 94 -1.06 9.52 -12.39
N THR A 95 -2.33 9.17 -12.63
CA THR A 95 -3.28 10.05 -13.32
C THR A 95 -3.59 11.30 -12.51
N ILE A 96 -3.72 11.19 -11.19
CA ILE A 96 -3.90 12.35 -10.29
C ILE A 96 -2.67 13.26 -10.35
N ALA A 97 -1.46 12.70 -10.21
CA ALA A 97 -0.23 13.48 -10.26
C ALA A 97 -0.06 14.20 -11.60
N LEU A 98 -0.38 13.53 -12.71
CA LEU A 98 -0.38 14.13 -14.04
C LEU A 98 -1.40 15.27 -14.11
N GLY A 99 -2.64 15.04 -13.66
CA GLY A 99 -3.70 16.06 -13.64
C GLY A 99 -3.30 17.31 -12.87
N ILE A 100 -2.67 17.15 -11.70
CA ILE A 100 -2.14 18.27 -10.91
C ILE A 100 -1.05 19.03 -11.68
N LEU A 101 -0.10 18.32 -12.31
CA LEU A 101 0.95 18.94 -13.13
C LEU A 101 0.37 19.73 -14.30
N TRP A 102 -0.64 19.18 -14.99
CA TRP A 102 -1.33 19.86 -16.09
C TRP A 102 -2.02 21.14 -15.61
N LEU A 103 -2.75 21.08 -14.49
CA LEU A 103 -3.41 22.25 -13.90
C LEU A 103 -2.40 23.33 -13.46
N LEU A 104 -1.26 22.92 -12.90
CA LEU A 104 -0.19 23.85 -12.50
C LEU A 104 0.46 24.52 -13.72
N ARG A 105 0.72 23.76 -14.79
CA ARG A 105 1.25 24.30 -16.05
C ARG A 105 0.29 25.27 -16.73
N ASP A 106 -1.00 24.96 -16.78
CA ASP A 106 -2.02 25.86 -17.36
C ASP A 106 -2.09 27.19 -16.58
N LYS A 107 -2.05 27.14 -15.24
CA LYS A 107 -2.00 28.35 -14.39
C LYS A 107 -0.72 29.17 -14.60
N GLN A 108 0.42 28.53 -14.84
CA GLN A 108 1.67 29.25 -15.13
C GLN A 108 1.64 29.92 -16.51
N ASN A 109 1.15 29.22 -17.53
CA ASN A 109 1.04 29.79 -18.88
C ASN A 109 0.09 31.00 -18.91
N LYS A 110 -1.07 30.93 -18.24
CA LYS A 110 -2.02 32.07 -18.16
C LYS A 110 -1.45 33.30 -17.45
N LYS A 111 -0.59 33.13 -16.44
CA LYS A 111 0.08 34.24 -15.74
C LYS A 111 1.11 34.96 -16.62
N ILE A 112 1.76 34.24 -17.54
CA ILE A 112 2.76 34.83 -18.45
C ILE A 112 2.07 35.67 -19.52
N THR A 113 0.94 35.21 -20.07
CA THR A 113 0.21 35.95 -21.11
C THR A 113 -0.54 37.17 -20.60
N SER A 114 -0.91 37.23 -19.31
CA SER A 114 -1.56 38.41 -18.72
C SER A 114 -0.59 39.50 -18.26
N ALA A 115 0.72 39.22 -18.30
CA ALA A 115 1.79 40.15 -17.91
C ALA A 115 2.46 40.82 -19.13
N LEU A 116 2.05 40.43 -20.35
CA LEU A 116 2.40 41.05 -21.64
C LEU A 116 1.26 41.95 -22.10
#